data_AF-A0A951RE78-F1
#
_entry.id   AF-A0A951RE78-F1
#
_cell.length_a   1.000
_cell.length_b   1.000
_cell.length_c   1.000
_cell.angle_alpha   90.00
_cell.angle_beta   90.00
_cell.angle_gamma   90.00
#
_symmetry.space_group_name_H-M   'P 1'
#
loop_
_entity.id
_entity.type
_entity.pdbx_description
1 polymer ?
#
loop_
_entity_poly.entity_id
_entity_poly.type
_entity_poly.pdbx_seq_one_letter_code
_entity_poly.pdbx_strand_id
1 'polypeptide(L)'
;MDFQDLQEKYQRLLRENNRLREEIKRLRTQLGMDAIHEESHDSANKVSEFLIVSEPELFDRHIETKPLAPPEAINNLSDASAKIRLFQSLFKGREDVYAKRWENKAKGTAGYSPACGNEWKPGICQKPKIKCSTCKHQDFIPLDEVAIDGHLRGRQNLVVGLYPLLSNETCWFLAIDFDDDGWQKDVTTLREVCSLFGVPFAVERSRSGNGAHAWFFFENPVQASLARKFGSALLTYAMGQRHELTFRSYDRFFPNQDTMPKGGFGNLIALPLQKTARRNNNSVFIDEHFHPIEDQWAFLSSIQRLSEKNLEELTSKLSPGNELGTLKADDGEAPKPWVSTKKTDINKNDFPGKVEVVKANMLFIPKNGFSQRALNHLKRLAAFKNPEFYKAQAMRLPTFDKPRIISCSDETTEYLCLPRGCETDVKRLFEEI
;
A
#
# COMPACT_ATOMS: atom_id res chain seq x y z
N MET A 1 23.55 13.30 -32.17
CA MET A 1 24.86 13.53 -31.53
C MET A 1 25.79 12.54 -32.21
N ASP A 2 26.80 13.04 -32.91
CA ASP A 2 27.69 12.21 -33.72
C ASP A 2 28.65 11.40 -32.83
N PHE A 3 29.10 10.23 -33.28
CA PHE A 3 30.03 9.37 -32.55
C PHE A 3 31.34 10.10 -32.22
N GLN A 4 31.79 10.99 -33.12
CA GLN A 4 32.96 11.84 -32.89
C GLN A 4 32.74 12.84 -31.73
N ASP A 5 31.57 13.47 -31.63
CA ASP A 5 31.23 14.36 -30.51
C ASP A 5 31.25 13.62 -29.18
N LEU A 6 30.79 12.36 -29.16
CA LEU A 6 30.76 11.55 -27.96
C LEU A 6 32.17 11.14 -27.52
N GLN A 7 33.03 10.80 -28.49
CA GLN A 7 34.42 10.43 -28.23
C GLN A 7 35.25 11.63 -27.72
N GLU A 8 35.03 12.83 -28.26
CA GLU A 8 35.67 14.05 -27.75
C GLU A 8 35.21 14.40 -26.34
N LYS A 9 33.91 14.28 -26.04
CA LYS A 9 33.39 14.49 -24.68
C LYS A 9 33.98 13.48 -23.70
N TYR A 10 34.08 12.22 -24.10
CA TYR A 10 34.70 11.18 -23.27
C TYR A 10 36.18 11.50 -22.97
N GLN A 11 36.96 11.86 -23.99
CA GLN A 11 38.36 12.27 -23.84
C GLN A 11 38.52 13.49 -22.92
N ARG A 12 37.62 14.47 -23.03
CA ARG A 12 37.62 15.66 -22.17
C ARG A 12 37.33 15.31 -20.72
N LEU A 13 36.31 14.49 -20.47
CA LEU A 13 35.96 14.02 -19.13
C LEU A 13 37.09 13.18 -18.52
N LEU A 14 37.78 12.36 -19.32
CA LEU A 14 38.91 11.55 -18.85
C LEU A 14 40.07 12.42 -18.35
N ARG A 15 40.40 13.49 -19.10
CA ARG A 15 41.45 14.45 -18.70
C ARG A 15 41.08 15.20 -17.42
N GLU A 16 39.82 15.61 -17.31
CA GLU A 16 39.33 16.33 -16.13
C GLU A 16 39.30 15.43 -14.89
N ASN A 17 38.91 14.16 -15.04
CA ASN A 17 38.94 13.18 -13.95
C ASN A 17 40.37 12.94 -13.44
N ASN A 18 41.34 12.82 -14.35
CA ASN A 18 42.75 12.64 -13.99
C ASN A 18 43.28 13.85 -13.21
N ARG A 19 42.97 15.07 -13.66
CA ARG A 19 43.36 16.30 -12.96
C ARG A 19 42.76 16.36 -11.54
N LEU A 20 41.48 16.02 -11.38
CA LEU A 20 40.82 16.04 -10.07
C LEU A 20 41.41 14.99 -9.13
N ARG A 21 41.81 13.82 -9.64
CA ARG A 21 42.49 12.79 -8.83
C ARG A 21 43.84 13.27 -8.32
N GLU A 22 44.63 13.96 -9.13
CA GLU A 22 45.90 14.56 -8.72
C GLU A 22 45.71 15.65 -7.66
N GLU A 23 44.71 16.52 -7.84
CA GLU A 23 44.35 17.57 -6.88
C GLU A 23 43.93 16.97 -5.52
N ILE A 24 43.09 15.93 -5.54
CA ILE A 24 42.66 15.20 -4.34
C ILE A 24 43.86 14.54 -3.65
N LYS A 25 44.79 13.95 -4.41
CA LYS A 25 46.01 13.37 -3.85
C LYS A 25 46.84 14.44 -3.13
N ARG A 26 47.04 15.60 -3.77
CA ARG A 26 47.77 16.73 -3.18
C ARG A 26 47.10 17.24 -1.90
N LEU A 27 45.78 17.39 -1.90
CA LEU A 27 45.00 17.85 -0.74
C LEU A 27 45.03 16.83 0.41
N ARG A 28 44.96 15.53 0.11
CA ARG A 28 45.06 14.46 1.12
C ARG A 28 46.42 14.43 1.81
N THR A 29 47.51 14.61 1.05
CA THR A 29 48.85 14.75 1.63
C THR A 29 48.97 16.00 2.49
N GLN A 30 48.35 17.13 2.08
CA GLN A 30 48.35 18.37 2.86
C GLN A 30 47.53 18.25 4.17
N LEU A 31 46.56 17.33 4.21
CA LEU A 31 45.71 17.04 5.37
C LEU A 31 46.20 15.84 6.22
N GLY A 32 47.33 15.21 5.86
CA GLY A 32 47.95 14.13 6.64
C GLY A 32 47.23 12.78 6.62
N MET A 33 46.50 12.46 5.54
CA MET A 33 45.65 11.26 5.42
C MET A 33 46.28 10.13 4.57
N ASP A 34 47.56 9.79 4.79
CA ASP A 34 48.36 8.96 3.86
C ASP A 34 48.45 7.44 4.17
N ALA A 35 47.57 6.87 5.00
CA ALA A 35 47.68 5.44 5.36
C ALA A 35 46.39 4.65 5.21
N ILE A 36 46.04 4.22 3.99
CA ILE A 36 45.31 2.97 3.73
C ILE A 36 45.85 2.34 2.42
N HIS A 37 46.23 1.06 2.54
CA HIS A 37 46.89 0.17 1.59
C HIS A 37 46.43 0.21 0.12
N GLU A 38 47.42 0.16 -0.78
CA GLU A 38 47.31 -0.41 -2.12
C GLU A 38 47.19 -1.94 -2.01
N GLU A 39 46.04 -2.51 -2.39
CA GLU A 39 45.97 -3.87 -2.95
C GLU A 39 44.68 -4.03 -3.78
N SER A 40 44.89 -4.28 -5.08
CA SER A 40 44.01 -4.83 -6.13
C SER A 40 42.50 -4.54 -6.09
N HIS A 41 42.06 -3.67 -7.00
CA HIS A 41 40.65 -3.56 -7.43
C HIS A 41 40.22 -4.77 -8.27
N ASP A 42 39.59 -5.75 -7.62
CA ASP A 42 38.31 -6.28 -8.10
C ASP A 42 37.31 -6.07 -6.97
N SER A 43 36.17 -5.46 -7.27
CA SER A 43 35.19 -4.89 -6.32
C SER A 43 35.54 -3.49 -5.76
N ALA A 44 34.84 -2.45 -6.23
CA ALA A 44 34.68 -1.22 -5.48
C ALA A 44 33.34 -0.55 -5.77
N ASN A 45 32.42 -0.75 -4.85
CA ASN A 45 31.47 0.28 -4.45
C ASN A 45 31.44 0.30 -2.92
N LYS A 46 32.36 1.03 -2.31
CA LYS A 46 32.30 1.41 -0.89
C LYS A 46 32.68 2.87 -0.75
N VAL A 47 31.63 3.67 -0.66
CA VAL A 47 31.64 5.06 -0.21
C VAL A 47 31.39 5.03 1.29
N SER A 48 32.25 5.77 2.02
CA SER A 48 32.12 6.29 3.38
C SER A 48 31.34 5.51 4.44
N GLU A 49 32.10 5.06 5.43
CA GLU A 49 31.68 4.66 6.76
C GLU A 49 30.99 5.85 7.48
N PHE A 50 29.67 5.93 7.34
CA PHE A 50 28.79 6.73 8.20
C PHE A 50 27.51 5.91 8.44
N LEU A 51 27.22 5.64 9.71
CA LEU A 51 26.02 4.96 10.23
C LEU A 51 25.78 3.52 9.71
N ILE A 52 26.46 2.54 10.33
CA ILE A 52 25.96 1.16 10.39
C ILE A 52 24.75 1.17 11.34
N VAL A 53 23.59 1.54 10.80
CA VAL A 53 22.33 0.94 11.21
C VAL A 53 22.45 -0.52 10.78
N SER A 54 22.08 -1.47 11.65
CA SER A 54 21.95 -2.87 11.25
C SER A 54 21.08 -2.93 10.00
N GLU A 55 21.68 -3.13 8.82
CA GLU A 55 20.93 -3.41 7.60
C GLU A 55 20.04 -4.62 7.93
N PRO A 56 18.70 -4.53 7.80
CA PRO A 56 17.91 -5.74 7.82
C PRO A 56 18.45 -6.60 6.69
N GLU A 57 18.90 -7.83 7.01
CA GLU A 57 19.49 -8.79 6.07
C GLU A 57 18.86 -8.59 4.70
N LEU A 58 19.62 -7.97 3.77
CA LEU A 58 19.21 -7.73 2.40
C LEU A 58 18.56 -9.03 1.92
N PHE A 59 17.33 -8.94 1.44
CA PHE A 59 16.54 -10.10 1.07
C PHE A 59 17.25 -10.81 -0.10
N ASP A 60 18.18 -11.70 0.23
CA ASP A 60 19.16 -12.29 -0.69
C ASP A 60 18.57 -13.44 -1.54
N ARG A 61 17.25 -13.60 -1.48
CA ARG A 61 16.49 -14.50 -2.34
C ARG A 61 15.70 -13.63 -3.28
N HIS A 62 15.83 -13.75 -4.59
CA HIS A 62 14.77 -13.24 -5.45
C HIS A 62 13.45 -13.91 -5.04
N ILE A 63 12.39 -13.14 -4.80
CA ILE A 63 11.05 -13.73 -4.71
C ILE A 63 10.83 -14.39 -6.06
N GLU A 64 10.67 -15.72 -6.07
CA GLU A 64 10.21 -16.41 -7.27
C GLU A 64 8.77 -15.95 -7.50
N THR A 65 8.64 -14.97 -8.38
CA THR A 65 7.37 -14.52 -8.92
C THR A 65 7.24 -15.15 -10.29
N LYS A 66 6.09 -15.74 -10.59
CA LYS A 66 5.83 -16.23 -11.95
C LYS A 66 5.32 -15.07 -12.79
N PRO A 67 6.05 -14.62 -13.83
CA PRO A 67 5.46 -13.77 -14.85
C PRO A 67 4.28 -14.52 -15.50
N LEU A 68 3.34 -13.80 -16.11
CA LEU A 68 2.45 -14.47 -17.06
C LEU A 68 3.34 -15.20 -18.07
N ALA A 69 3.23 -16.53 -18.17
CA ALA A 69 3.81 -17.26 -19.32
C ALA A 69 3.32 -16.53 -20.58
N PRO A 70 4.16 -16.25 -21.59
CA PRO A 70 3.77 -15.29 -22.63
C PRO A 70 2.87 -15.97 -23.68
N PRO A 71 1.54 -15.74 -23.72
CA PRO A 71 0.94 -15.48 -25.01
C PRO A 71 1.46 -14.09 -25.45
N GLU A 72 1.86 -13.95 -26.71
CA GLU A 72 2.30 -12.71 -27.38
C GLU A 72 2.08 -11.42 -26.56
N ALA A 73 3.17 -10.75 -26.16
CA ALA A 73 3.13 -9.59 -25.26
C ALA A 73 2.02 -8.59 -25.63
N ILE A 74 0.94 -8.60 -24.84
CA ILE A 74 -0.27 -7.81 -25.10
C ILE A 74 0.07 -6.34 -24.87
N ASN A 75 -0.20 -5.50 -25.86
CA ASN A 75 0.12 -4.08 -25.88
C ASN A 75 -1.03 -3.25 -26.45
N ASN A 76 -0.85 -1.95 -26.63
CA ASN A 76 -1.87 -1.05 -27.14
C ASN A 76 -2.32 -1.35 -28.60
N LEU A 77 -1.58 -2.14 -29.37
CA LEU A 77 -1.91 -2.58 -30.73
C LEU A 77 -2.65 -3.93 -30.76
N SER A 78 -2.62 -4.70 -29.68
CA SER A 78 -3.30 -6.01 -29.60
C SER A 78 -4.82 -5.89 -29.79
N ASP A 79 -5.46 -6.99 -30.17
CA ASP A 79 -6.90 -7.03 -30.36
C ASP A 79 -7.67 -6.77 -29.05
N ALA A 80 -8.91 -6.30 -29.19
CA ALA A 80 -9.72 -5.93 -28.04
C ALA A 80 -10.01 -7.12 -27.12
N SER A 81 -10.20 -8.32 -27.68
CA SER A 81 -10.53 -9.51 -26.90
C SER A 81 -9.33 -10.00 -26.10
N ALA A 82 -8.10 -9.93 -26.62
CA ALA A 82 -6.88 -10.23 -25.87
C ALA A 82 -6.70 -9.26 -24.68
N LYS A 83 -6.93 -7.96 -24.89
CA LYS A 83 -6.89 -6.95 -23.83
C LYS A 83 -7.93 -7.20 -22.73
N ILE A 84 -9.16 -7.55 -23.12
CA ILE A 84 -10.23 -7.89 -22.17
C ILE A 84 -9.86 -9.13 -21.36
N ARG A 85 -9.35 -10.19 -22.00
CA ARG A 85 -8.89 -11.41 -21.30
C ARG A 85 -7.74 -11.13 -20.35
N LEU A 86 -6.76 -10.32 -20.74
CA LEU A 86 -5.67 -9.88 -19.85
C LEU A 86 -6.23 -9.14 -18.63
N PHE A 87 -7.13 -8.17 -18.87
CA PHE A 87 -7.76 -7.40 -17.81
C PHE A 87 -8.52 -8.30 -16.82
N GLN A 88 -9.38 -9.19 -17.32
CA GLN A 88 -10.10 -10.17 -16.51
C GLN A 88 -9.16 -11.14 -15.81
N SER A 89 -7.96 -11.40 -16.35
CA SER A 89 -7.01 -12.30 -15.70
C SER A 89 -6.40 -11.71 -14.42
N LEU A 90 -6.37 -10.38 -14.30
CA LEU A 90 -5.80 -9.63 -13.17
C LEU A 90 -6.88 -9.17 -12.19
N PHE A 91 -7.93 -8.52 -12.70
CA PHE A 91 -9.02 -7.98 -11.88
C PHE A 91 -10.13 -9.02 -11.68
N LYS A 92 -9.76 -10.13 -11.02
CA LYS A 92 -10.67 -11.22 -10.70
C LYS A 92 -11.35 -11.03 -9.35
N GLY A 93 -12.63 -11.32 -9.31
CA GLY A 93 -13.47 -11.30 -8.11
C GLY A 93 -14.69 -12.16 -8.35
N ARG A 94 -15.85 -11.75 -7.81
CA ARG A 94 -17.11 -12.43 -8.10
C ARG A 94 -17.49 -12.31 -9.58
N GLU A 95 -17.75 -13.46 -10.19
CA GLU A 95 -18.19 -13.55 -11.58
C GLU A 95 -19.72 -13.54 -11.70
N ASP A 96 -20.43 -13.90 -10.62
CA ASP A 96 -21.89 -14.00 -10.60
C ASP A 96 -22.60 -12.64 -10.48
N VAL A 97 -21.89 -11.60 -10.06
CA VAL A 97 -22.44 -10.25 -9.92
C VAL A 97 -21.34 -9.19 -9.96
N TYR A 98 -21.63 -8.06 -10.60
CA TYR A 98 -20.85 -6.83 -10.47
C TYR A 98 -21.70 -5.64 -10.03
N ALA A 99 -21.06 -4.56 -9.62
CA ALA A 99 -21.73 -3.32 -9.26
C ALA A 99 -21.69 -2.30 -10.40
N LYS A 100 -22.80 -1.61 -10.65
CA LYS A 100 -22.87 -0.46 -11.56
C LYS A 100 -22.82 0.83 -10.76
N ARG A 101 -21.98 1.76 -11.19
CA ARG A 101 -22.03 3.14 -10.68
C ARG A 101 -23.31 3.82 -11.15
N TRP A 102 -23.95 4.55 -10.26
CA TRP A 102 -25.04 5.46 -10.56
C TRP A 102 -24.71 6.85 -10.01
N GLU A 103 -25.26 7.87 -10.66
CA GLU A 103 -25.09 9.27 -10.27
C GLU A 103 -26.42 10.00 -10.35
N ASN A 104 -26.76 10.74 -9.30
CA ASN A 104 -27.90 11.63 -9.27
C ASN A 104 -27.38 13.07 -9.32
N LYS A 105 -27.34 13.64 -10.53
CA LYS A 105 -26.85 15.00 -10.76
C LYS A 105 -27.64 16.07 -10.00
N ALA A 106 -28.95 15.89 -9.85
CA ALA A 106 -29.80 16.85 -9.15
C ALA A 106 -29.50 16.92 -7.64
N LYS A 107 -29.09 15.81 -7.03
CA LYS A 107 -28.73 15.73 -5.61
C LYS A 107 -27.21 15.77 -5.34
N GLY A 108 -26.39 15.79 -6.38
CA GLY A 108 -24.93 15.69 -6.26
C GLY A 108 -24.45 14.36 -5.64
N THR A 109 -25.29 13.33 -5.60
CA THR A 109 -24.94 12.05 -4.97
C THR A 109 -24.57 11.00 -6.01
N ALA A 110 -23.70 10.08 -5.63
CA ALA A 110 -23.32 8.95 -6.45
C ALA A 110 -23.08 7.72 -5.58
N GLY A 111 -23.15 6.56 -6.19
CA GLY A 111 -22.90 5.30 -5.50
C GLY A 111 -22.78 4.14 -6.46
N TYR A 112 -22.77 2.94 -5.88
CA TYR A 112 -22.75 1.69 -6.62
C TYR A 112 -23.92 0.83 -6.18
N SER A 113 -24.48 0.06 -7.10
CA SER A 113 -25.52 -0.92 -6.81
C SER A 113 -25.28 -2.20 -7.62
N PRO A 114 -25.65 -3.39 -7.11
CA PRO A 114 -25.53 -4.62 -7.89
C PRO A 114 -26.31 -4.52 -9.20
N ALA A 115 -25.65 -4.91 -10.30
CA ALA A 115 -26.25 -5.03 -11.61
C ALA A 115 -27.32 -6.12 -11.59
N CYS A 116 -28.54 -5.77 -11.99
CA CYS A 116 -29.67 -6.69 -11.94
C CYS A 116 -30.55 -6.52 -13.18
N GLY A 117 -30.90 -7.61 -13.86
CA GLY A 117 -31.80 -7.61 -15.02
C GLY A 117 -33.24 -7.25 -14.66
N ASN A 118 -33.60 -7.35 -13.38
CA ASN A 118 -34.88 -6.89 -12.84
C ASN A 118 -34.85 -5.44 -12.33
N GLU A 119 -33.73 -4.73 -12.43
CA GLU A 119 -33.62 -3.38 -11.88
C GLU A 119 -34.71 -2.44 -12.44
N TRP A 120 -35.37 -1.71 -11.53
CA TRP A 120 -36.49 -0.79 -11.81
C TRP A 120 -37.75 -1.39 -12.46
N LYS A 121 -37.85 -2.73 -12.62
CA LYS A 121 -39.10 -3.37 -13.07
C LYS A 121 -40.21 -3.20 -12.03
N PRO A 122 -41.35 -2.53 -12.36
CA PRO A 122 -42.45 -2.32 -11.43
C PRO A 122 -42.98 -3.64 -10.85
N GLY A 123 -43.28 -3.66 -9.55
CA GLY A 123 -43.77 -4.85 -8.84
C GLY A 123 -42.71 -5.93 -8.55
N ILE A 124 -41.53 -5.89 -9.17
CA ILE A 124 -40.46 -6.87 -8.99
C ILE A 124 -39.31 -6.26 -8.17
N CYS A 125 -38.71 -5.18 -8.66
CA CYS A 125 -37.63 -4.50 -7.97
C CYS A 125 -38.18 -3.43 -7.05
N GLN A 126 -37.87 -3.55 -5.75
CA GLN A 126 -38.33 -2.62 -4.73
C GLN A 126 -37.22 -1.66 -4.27
N LYS A 127 -36.19 -1.41 -5.09
CA LYS A 127 -35.22 -0.34 -4.80
C LYS A 127 -35.94 1.02 -4.73
N PRO A 128 -35.56 1.93 -3.81
CA PRO A 128 -34.53 1.80 -2.77
C PRO A 128 -35.05 1.20 -1.44
N LYS A 129 -36.31 0.74 -1.36
CA LYS A 129 -36.96 0.28 -0.11
C LYS A 129 -36.33 -0.97 0.51
N ILE A 130 -35.76 -1.87 -0.30
CA ILE A 130 -35.08 -3.09 0.16
C ILE A 130 -33.64 -3.17 -0.37
N LYS A 131 -32.78 -3.88 0.36
CA LYS A 131 -31.42 -4.21 -0.10
C LYS A 131 -31.48 -5.32 -1.16
N CYS A 132 -30.60 -5.23 -2.16
CA CYS A 132 -30.46 -6.29 -3.17
C CYS A 132 -30.15 -7.65 -2.57
N SER A 133 -29.32 -7.68 -1.53
CA SER A 133 -28.94 -8.90 -0.79
C SER A 133 -30.13 -9.69 -0.23
N THR A 134 -31.24 -9.02 0.08
CA THR A 134 -32.44 -9.65 0.67
C THR A 134 -33.61 -9.73 -0.29
N CYS A 135 -33.42 -9.34 -1.55
CA CYS A 135 -34.46 -9.39 -2.58
C CYS A 135 -34.73 -10.85 -2.98
N LYS A 136 -36.01 -11.24 -3.10
CA LYS A 136 -36.39 -12.58 -3.58
C LYS A 136 -36.43 -12.72 -5.10
N HIS A 137 -36.36 -11.60 -5.83
CA HIS A 137 -36.38 -11.53 -7.30
C HIS A 137 -35.02 -11.09 -7.86
N GLN A 138 -33.94 -11.56 -7.22
CA GLN A 138 -32.57 -11.33 -7.70
C GLN A 138 -32.41 -11.94 -9.10
N ASP A 139 -31.89 -11.13 -10.00
CA ASP A 139 -31.54 -11.51 -11.38
C ASP A 139 -30.21 -10.82 -11.68
N PHE A 140 -29.19 -11.19 -10.90
CA PHE A 140 -27.89 -10.53 -10.97
C PHE A 140 -27.22 -10.80 -12.31
N ILE A 141 -26.62 -9.75 -12.86
CA ILE A 141 -25.93 -9.82 -14.14
C ILE A 141 -24.47 -10.22 -13.86
N PRO A 142 -23.96 -11.30 -14.48
CA PRO A 142 -22.59 -11.74 -14.29
C PRO A 142 -21.58 -10.72 -14.83
N LEU A 143 -20.36 -10.77 -14.31
CA LEU A 143 -19.24 -9.96 -14.81
C LEU A 143 -18.60 -10.67 -16.01
N ASP A 144 -19.16 -10.45 -17.20
CA ASP A 144 -18.71 -11.06 -18.46
C ASP A 144 -17.84 -10.12 -19.31
N GLU A 145 -17.37 -10.61 -20.47
CA GLU A 145 -16.60 -9.79 -21.42
C GLU A 145 -17.38 -8.56 -21.91
N VAL A 146 -18.71 -8.64 -21.99
CA VAL A 146 -19.57 -7.53 -22.44
C VAL A 146 -19.57 -6.39 -21.41
N ALA A 147 -19.66 -6.72 -20.12
CA ALA A 147 -19.57 -5.76 -19.03
C ALA A 147 -18.19 -5.09 -18.97
N ILE A 148 -17.11 -5.87 -19.16
CA ILE A 148 -15.73 -5.36 -19.17
C ILE A 148 -15.48 -4.47 -20.39
N ASP A 149 -15.89 -4.88 -21.59
CA ASP A 149 -15.81 -4.04 -22.79
C ASP A 149 -16.59 -2.72 -22.60
N GLY A 150 -17.79 -2.83 -22.03
CA GLY A 150 -18.63 -1.67 -21.71
C GLY A 150 -17.94 -0.70 -20.75
N HIS A 151 -17.26 -1.20 -19.72
CA HIS A 151 -16.47 -0.39 -18.80
C HIS A 151 -15.28 0.31 -19.48
N LEU A 152 -14.46 -0.47 -20.20
CA LEU A 152 -13.22 0.01 -20.82
C LEU A 152 -13.48 1.01 -21.96
N ARG A 153 -14.59 0.85 -22.69
CA ARG A 153 -15.02 1.75 -23.77
C ARG A 153 -16.01 2.82 -23.32
N GLY A 154 -16.56 2.73 -22.11
CA GLY A 154 -17.57 3.66 -21.58
C GLY A 154 -18.93 3.52 -22.28
N ARG A 155 -19.28 2.34 -22.80
CA ARG A 155 -20.59 2.10 -23.42
C ARG A 155 -21.68 2.31 -22.38
N GLN A 156 -22.72 3.07 -22.74
CA GLN A 156 -23.83 3.42 -21.83
C GLN A 156 -23.37 4.10 -20.52
N ASN A 157 -22.20 4.77 -20.52
CA ASN A 157 -21.57 5.32 -19.32
C ASN A 157 -21.33 4.27 -18.20
N LEU A 158 -21.17 3.00 -18.57
CA LEU A 158 -20.96 1.92 -17.63
C LEU A 158 -19.64 2.10 -16.87
N VAL A 159 -19.73 2.13 -15.54
CA VAL A 159 -18.58 2.03 -14.64
C VAL A 159 -18.82 0.84 -13.73
N VAL A 160 -17.96 -0.17 -13.86
CA VAL A 160 -18.05 -1.42 -13.12
C VAL A 160 -17.29 -1.29 -11.81
N GLY A 161 -17.91 -1.75 -10.73
CA GLY A 161 -17.27 -2.08 -9.47
C GLY A 161 -17.21 -3.60 -9.31
N LEU A 162 -16.06 -4.10 -8.90
CA LEU A 162 -15.78 -5.50 -8.66
C LEU A 162 -15.93 -5.83 -7.17
N TYR A 163 -16.55 -6.96 -6.85
CA TYR A 163 -16.53 -7.54 -5.50
C TYR A 163 -15.34 -8.51 -5.40
N PRO A 164 -14.24 -8.17 -4.70
CA PRO A 164 -13.01 -8.98 -4.70
C PRO A 164 -13.08 -10.19 -3.77
N LEU A 165 -13.96 -10.17 -2.75
CA LEU A 165 -14.13 -11.27 -1.82
C LEU A 165 -15.04 -12.36 -2.42
N LEU A 166 -14.50 -13.56 -2.56
CA LEU A 166 -15.23 -14.73 -3.06
C LEU A 166 -16.06 -15.38 -1.95
N SER A 167 -17.03 -16.21 -2.35
CA SER A 167 -17.95 -16.91 -1.41
C SER A 167 -17.24 -17.89 -0.47
N ASN A 168 -16.08 -18.41 -0.87
CA ASN A 168 -15.20 -19.26 -0.07
C ASN A 168 -14.16 -18.45 0.74
N GLU A 169 -14.36 -17.14 0.91
CA GLU A 169 -13.53 -16.25 1.72
C GLU A 169 -12.10 -16.04 1.18
N THR A 170 -11.89 -16.34 -0.10
CA THR A 170 -10.63 -16.09 -0.83
C THR A 170 -10.70 -14.86 -1.73
N CYS A 171 -9.56 -14.40 -2.22
CA CYS A 171 -9.43 -13.28 -3.16
C CYS A 171 -8.23 -13.48 -4.11
N TRP A 172 -8.26 -12.81 -5.27
CA TRP A 172 -7.20 -12.91 -6.28
C TRP A 172 -6.18 -11.76 -6.25
N PHE A 173 -6.47 -10.74 -5.45
CA PHE A 173 -5.58 -9.60 -5.23
C PHE A 173 -5.88 -8.95 -3.88
N LEU A 174 -4.94 -8.14 -3.42
CA LEU A 174 -5.15 -7.11 -2.42
C LEU A 174 -4.98 -5.74 -3.09
N ALA A 175 -5.90 -4.82 -2.87
CA ALA A 175 -5.67 -3.41 -3.15
C ALA A 175 -5.68 -2.58 -1.88
N ILE A 176 -4.79 -1.60 -1.79
CA ILE A 176 -4.71 -0.62 -0.72
C ILE A 176 -5.09 0.73 -1.29
N ASP A 177 -6.11 1.36 -0.71
CA ASP A 177 -6.62 2.64 -1.14
C ASP A 177 -5.96 3.80 -0.36
N PHE A 178 -5.28 4.67 -1.10
CA PHE A 178 -4.62 5.86 -0.62
C PHE A 178 -5.39 7.08 -1.12
N ASP A 179 -6.28 7.57 -0.28
CA ASP A 179 -7.00 8.84 -0.45
C ASP A 179 -6.41 9.94 0.46
N ASP A 180 -6.85 11.17 0.23
CA ASP A 180 -6.55 12.40 1.01
C ASP A 180 -5.20 13.07 0.69
N ASP A 181 -4.98 14.21 1.33
CA ASP A 181 -3.75 14.99 1.20
C ASP A 181 -2.53 14.16 1.62
N GLY A 182 -1.53 14.09 0.75
CA GLY A 182 -0.30 13.34 1.01
C GLY A 182 -0.26 11.91 0.47
N TRP A 183 -1.31 11.44 -0.23
CA TRP A 183 -1.35 10.09 -0.83
C TRP A 183 -0.11 9.76 -1.68
N GLN A 184 0.48 10.74 -2.38
CA GLN A 184 1.70 10.53 -3.17
C GLN A 184 2.89 10.15 -2.28
N LYS A 185 3.04 10.79 -1.11
CA LYS A 185 4.10 10.45 -0.15
C LYS A 185 3.87 9.08 0.46
N ASP A 186 2.61 8.75 0.75
CA ASP A 186 2.22 7.44 1.27
C ASP A 186 2.55 6.31 0.27
N VAL A 187 2.15 6.48 -0.99
CA VAL A 187 2.45 5.55 -2.08
C VAL A 187 3.96 5.46 -2.35
N THR A 188 4.69 6.58 -2.28
CA THR A 188 6.16 6.57 -2.43
C THR A 188 6.82 5.75 -1.34
N THR A 189 6.40 5.93 -0.08
CA THR A 189 6.91 5.14 1.05
C THR A 189 6.57 3.66 0.87
N LEU A 190 5.35 3.33 0.45
CA LEU A 190 4.97 1.94 0.16
C LEU A 190 5.81 1.35 -0.98
N ARG A 191 6.11 2.14 -2.03
CA ARG A 191 6.97 1.73 -3.15
C ARG A 191 8.37 1.39 -2.68
N GLU A 192 8.98 2.23 -1.86
CA GLU A 192 10.31 2.00 -1.28
C GLU A 192 10.35 0.69 -0.48
N VAL A 193 9.33 0.45 0.35
CA VAL A 193 9.19 -0.82 1.08
C VAL A 193 9.02 -1.99 0.11
N CYS A 194 8.15 -1.88 -0.88
CA CYS A 194 7.95 -2.95 -1.85
C CYS A 194 9.25 -3.26 -2.63
N SER A 195 9.99 -2.24 -3.04
CA SER A 195 11.30 -2.39 -3.70
C SER A 195 12.32 -3.06 -2.78
N LEU A 196 12.40 -2.66 -1.52
CA LEU A 196 13.31 -3.25 -0.53
C LEU A 196 13.08 -4.75 -0.33
N PHE A 197 11.82 -5.18 -0.33
CA PHE A 197 11.44 -6.59 -0.15
C PHE A 197 11.21 -7.34 -1.47
N GLY A 198 11.47 -6.72 -2.63
CA GLY A 198 11.23 -7.34 -3.93
C GLY A 198 9.76 -7.69 -4.20
N VAL A 199 8.82 -6.97 -3.59
CA VAL A 199 7.37 -7.21 -3.72
C VAL A 199 6.85 -6.55 -5.01
N PRO A 200 6.33 -7.33 -5.97
CA PRO A 200 5.70 -6.77 -7.15
C PRO A 200 4.36 -6.12 -6.77
N PHE A 201 4.13 -4.92 -7.29
CA PHE A 201 2.90 -4.18 -7.10
C PHE A 201 2.65 -3.24 -8.28
N ALA A 202 1.43 -2.75 -8.42
CA ALA A 202 1.04 -1.77 -9.43
C ALA A 202 0.29 -0.62 -8.77
N VAL A 203 0.51 0.61 -9.24
CA VAL A 203 -0.20 1.80 -8.73
C VAL A 203 -1.14 2.32 -9.79
N GLU A 204 -2.44 2.37 -9.50
CA GLU A 204 -3.45 3.05 -10.31
C GLU A 204 -3.82 4.37 -9.65
N ARG A 205 -3.78 5.47 -10.41
CA ARG A 205 -4.37 6.73 -9.95
C ARG A 205 -5.88 6.58 -9.89
N SER A 206 -6.50 7.01 -8.79
CA SER A 206 -7.94 6.88 -8.59
C SER A 206 -8.77 7.60 -9.66
N ARG A 207 -10.06 7.28 -9.73
CA ARG A 207 -11.00 7.91 -10.68
C ARG A 207 -11.10 9.43 -10.50
N SER A 208 -11.01 9.91 -9.24
CA SER A 208 -11.06 11.34 -8.93
C SER A 208 -9.75 12.06 -9.26
N GLY A 209 -8.63 11.34 -9.26
CA GLY A 209 -7.28 11.90 -9.39
C GLY A 209 -6.67 12.35 -8.07
N ASN A 210 -7.43 12.28 -6.97
CA ASN A 210 -7.02 12.75 -5.63
C ASN A 210 -6.59 11.61 -4.71
N GLY A 211 -6.13 10.51 -5.30
CA GLY A 211 -5.73 9.31 -4.59
C GLY A 211 -5.19 8.25 -5.55
N ALA A 212 -4.85 7.09 -5.01
CA ALA A 212 -4.39 5.95 -5.79
C ALA A 212 -4.69 4.62 -5.09
N HIS A 213 -4.82 3.56 -5.88
CA HIS A 213 -4.87 2.20 -5.40
C HIS A 213 -3.54 1.50 -5.68
N ALA A 214 -2.92 0.91 -4.66
CA ALA A 214 -1.79 0.01 -4.80
C ALA A 214 -2.28 -1.43 -4.86
N TRP A 215 -2.00 -2.14 -5.95
CA TRP A 215 -2.49 -3.48 -6.27
C TRP A 215 -1.40 -4.53 -6.13
N PHE A 216 -1.74 -5.64 -5.47
CA PHE A 216 -0.91 -6.83 -5.32
C PHE A 216 -1.70 -8.04 -5.85
N PHE A 217 -1.22 -8.67 -6.91
CA PHE A 217 -1.94 -9.76 -7.59
C PHE A 217 -1.41 -11.13 -7.19
N PHE A 218 -2.30 -12.13 -7.14
CA PHE A 218 -1.95 -13.48 -6.70
C PHE A 218 -2.05 -14.50 -7.83
N GLU A 219 -1.20 -15.52 -7.78
CA GLU A 219 -1.19 -16.60 -8.77
C GLU A 219 -2.45 -17.47 -8.70
N ASN A 220 -2.90 -17.74 -7.48
CA ASN A 220 -4.07 -18.53 -7.10
C ASN A 220 -4.90 -17.73 -6.09
N PRO A 221 -6.19 -18.04 -5.90
CA PRO A 221 -6.98 -17.36 -4.89
C PRO A 221 -6.45 -17.73 -3.50
N VAL A 222 -6.18 -16.71 -2.68
CA VAL A 222 -5.66 -16.86 -1.31
C VAL A 222 -6.70 -16.43 -0.30
N GLN A 223 -6.60 -16.92 0.94
CA GLN A 223 -7.47 -16.48 2.03
C GLN A 223 -7.42 -14.95 2.20
N ALA A 224 -8.59 -14.30 2.26
CA ALA A 224 -8.66 -12.85 2.42
C ALA A 224 -7.96 -12.37 3.71
N SER A 225 -8.00 -13.20 4.76
CA SER A 225 -7.27 -12.98 6.01
C SER A 225 -5.75 -12.95 5.82
N LEU A 226 -5.19 -13.85 5.01
CA LEU A 226 -3.76 -13.87 4.69
C LEU A 226 -3.37 -12.63 3.88
N ALA A 227 -4.14 -12.30 2.84
CA ALA A 227 -3.91 -11.10 2.02
C ALA A 227 -3.94 -9.81 2.87
N ARG A 228 -4.94 -9.67 3.75
CA ARG A 228 -5.04 -8.51 4.65
C ARG A 228 -3.94 -8.47 5.70
N LYS A 229 -3.50 -9.63 6.20
CA LYS A 229 -2.36 -9.73 7.13
C LYS A 229 -1.07 -9.27 6.46
N PHE A 230 -0.84 -9.72 5.22
CA PHE A 230 0.27 -9.25 4.38
C PHE A 230 0.24 -7.72 4.17
N GLY A 231 -0.91 -7.18 3.77
CA GLY A 231 -1.08 -5.73 3.61
C GLY A 231 -0.85 -4.95 4.91
N SER A 232 -1.31 -5.49 6.05
CA SER A 232 -1.08 -4.89 7.36
C SER A 232 0.41 -4.87 7.70
N ALA A 233 1.14 -5.96 7.42
CA ALA A 233 2.57 -6.04 7.68
C ALA A 233 3.36 -5.02 6.83
N LEU A 234 3.01 -4.86 5.54
CA LEU A 234 3.57 -3.84 4.67
C LEU A 234 3.34 -2.42 5.21
N LEU A 235 2.09 -2.09 5.58
CA LEU A 235 1.77 -0.77 6.12
C LEU A 235 2.47 -0.52 7.47
N THR A 236 2.54 -1.53 8.34
CA THR A 236 3.27 -1.43 9.62
C THR A 236 4.74 -1.11 9.40
N TYR A 237 5.39 -1.77 8.44
CA TYR A 237 6.77 -1.49 8.09
C TYR A 237 6.93 -0.08 7.49
N ALA A 238 6.06 0.29 6.54
CA ALA A 238 6.06 1.62 5.92
C ALA A 238 5.86 2.75 6.94
N MET A 239 4.98 2.58 7.93
CA MET A 239 4.80 3.53 9.03
C MET A 239 6.07 3.70 9.88
N GLY A 240 6.94 2.69 9.94
CA GLY A 240 8.26 2.81 10.57
C GLY A 240 9.22 3.72 9.79
N GLN A 241 9.11 3.74 8.47
CA GLN A 241 9.90 4.62 7.60
C GLN A 241 9.33 6.04 7.55
N ARG A 242 8.02 6.18 7.70
CA ARG A 242 7.34 7.47 7.71
C ARG A 242 6.17 7.52 8.69
N HIS A 243 6.34 8.27 9.79
CA HIS A 243 5.36 8.31 10.89
C HIS A 243 4.04 9.02 10.52
N GLU A 244 4.01 9.88 9.51
CA GLU A 244 2.78 10.58 9.12
C GLU A 244 1.77 9.67 8.43
N LEU A 245 2.18 8.48 7.97
CA LEU A 245 1.25 7.44 7.52
C LEU A 245 0.25 7.16 8.65
N THR A 246 -1.04 7.19 8.31
CA THR A 246 -2.11 7.11 9.32
C THR A 246 -2.58 5.69 9.53
N PHE A 247 -3.13 5.41 10.73
CA PHE A 247 -3.74 4.11 11.02
C PHE A 247 -5.01 3.85 10.18
N ARG A 248 -5.59 4.86 9.52
CA ARG A 248 -6.74 4.67 8.63
C ARG A 248 -6.40 3.79 7.42
N SER A 249 -5.13 3.77 7.00
CA SER A 249 -4.70 2.96 5.85
C SER A 249 -4.89 1.46 6.07
N TYR A 250 -4.91 0.96 7.31
CA TYR A 250 -5.19 -0.46 7.62
C TYR A 250 -6.63 -0.89 7.31
N ASP A 251 -7.55 0.07 7.25
CA ASP A 251 -8.98 -0.18 7.00
C ASP A 251 -9.37 0.01 5.53
N ARG A 252 -8.44 0.51 4.72
CA ARG A 252 -8.62 0.85 3.30
C ARG A 252 -8.18 -0.28 2.36
N PHE A 253 -8.39 -1.53 2.76
CA PHE A 253 -8.08 -2.71 1.96
C PHE A 253 -9.26 -3.18 1.10
N PHE A 254 -8.96 -3.75 -0.05
CA PHE A 254 -9.91 -4.48 -0.88
C PHE A 254 -9.36 -5.88 -1.15
N PRO A 255 -9.98 -6.95 -0.60
CA PRO A 255 -11.17 -6.93 0.28
C PRO A 255 -10.92 -6.27 1.65
N ASN A 256 -11.95 -5.67 2.26
CA ASN A 256 -11.86 -5.05 3.59
C ASN A 256 -12.26 -5.99 4.74
N GLN A 257 -12.66 -7.22 4.40
CA GLN A 257 -13.18 -8.23 5.32
C GLN A 257 -12.44 -9.55 5.13
N ASP A 258 -12.22 -10.26 6.23
CA ASP A 258 -11.61 -11.60 6.23
C ASP A 258 -12.63 -12.69 5.86
N THR A 259 -13.92 -12.43 6.12
CA THR A 259 -15.00 -13.41 5.98
C THR A 259 -16.17 -12.81 5.23
N MET A 260 -16.95 -13.67 4.55
CA MET A 260 -18.10 -13.21 3.78
C MET A 260 -19.22 -12.75 4.73
N PRO A 261 -19.70 -11.50 4.66
CA PRO A 261 -20.80 -11.03 5.51
C PRO A 261 -22.09 -11.77 5.18
N LYS A 262 -22.90 -12.05 6.21
CA LYS A 262 -24.17 -12.78 6.04
C LYS A 262 -25.08 -12.09 5.02
N GLY A 263 -25.37 -12.79 3.93
CA GLY A 263 -26.22 -12.32 2.83
C GLY A 263 -25.60 -11.18 2.00
N GLY A 264 -24.33 -10.83 2.17
CA GLY A 264 -23.69 -9.75 1.42
C GLY A 264 -22.86 -10.21 0.23
N PHE A 265 -22.21 -9.24 -0.43
CA PHE A 265 -21.27 -9.47 -1.53
C PHE A 265 -19.82 -9.13 -1.15
N GLY A 266 -19.58 -8.70 0.09
CA GLY A 266 -18.36 -7.99 0.48
C GLY A 266 -18.38 -6.51 0.07
N ASN A 267 -17.27 -5.82 0.28
CA ASN A 267 -17.04 -4.48 -0.29
C ASN A 267 -16.73 -4.56 -1.78
N LEU A 268 -16.85 -3.44 -2.49
CA LEU A 268 -16.50 -3.35 -3.91
C LEU A 268 -15.39 -2.33 -4.13
N ILE A 269 -14.57 -2.56 -5.14
CA ILE A 269 -13.59 -1.61 -5.67
C ILE A 269 -13.97 -1.23 -7.10
N ALA A 270 -13.83 0.04 -7.49
CA ALA A 270 -14.04 0.44 -8.87
C ALA A 270 -12.96 -0.18 -9.76
N LEU A 271 -13.33 -0.75 -10.90
CA LEU A 271 -12.34 -1.27 -11.84
C LEU A 271 -11.54 -0.11 -12.49
N PRO A 272 -10.23 -0.30 -12.71
CA PRO A 272 -9.38 0.71 -13.35
C PRO A 272 -9.63 0.78 -14.85
N LEU A 273 -9.05 1.79 -15.51
CA LEU A 273 -9.17 2.03 -16.95
C LEU A 273 -10.61 2.35 -17.39
N GLN A 274 -11.37 3.04 -16.55
CA GLN A 274 -12.68 3.57 -16.95
C GLN A 274 -12.52 4.67 -18.03
N LYS A 275 -13.26 4.58 -19.14
CA LYS A 275 -13.07 5.46 -20.32
C LYS A 275 -13.08 6.96 -20.01
N THR A 276 -14.00 7.43 -19.20
CA THR A 276 -14.19 8.87 -18.93
C THR A 276 -13.06 9.43 -18.07
N ALA A 277 -12.71 8.76 -16.98
CA ALA A 277 -11.59 9.13 -16.12
C ALA A 277 -10.24 9.02 -16.85
N ARG A 278 -10.08 7.96 -17.67
CA ARG A 278 -8.87 7.75 -18.49
C ARG A 278 -8.60 8.90 -19.46
N ARG A 279 -9.63 9.57 -19.98
CA ARG A 279 -9.44 10.77 -20.82
C ARG A 279 -8.77 11.94 -20.08
N ASN A 280 -8.85 11.95 -18.76
CA ASN A 280 -8.25 12.96 -17.88
C ASN A 280 -7.01 12.41 -17.16
N ASN A 281 -6.37 11.35 -17.68
CA ASN A 281 -5.22 10.70 -17.04
C ASN A 281 -5.49 10.20 -15.61
N ASN A 282 -6.75 9.88 -15.31
CA ASN A 282 -7.19 9.25 -14.06
C ASN A 282 -7.68 7.83 -14.35
N SER A 283 -7.78 7.01 -13.31
CA SER A 283 -8.07 5.58 -13.47
C SER A 283 -7.10 4.88 -14.44
N VAL A 284 -5.81 5.21 -14.33
CA VAL A 284 -4.71 4.69 -15.15
C VAL A 284 -3.55 4.31 -14.23
N PHE A 285 -2.76 3.34 -14.65
CA PHE A 285 -1.53 2.97 -14.00
C PHE A 285 -0.45 4.02 -14.22
N ILE A 286 0.29 4.31 -13.15
CA ILE A 286 1.26 5.39 -13.08
C ILE A 286 2.64 4.90 -12.64
N ASP A 287 3.68 5.58 -13.10
CA ASP A 287 5.08 5.28 -12.79
C ASP A 287 5.54 5.86 -11.44
N GLU A 288 6.84 5.74 -11.15
CA GLU A 288 7.47 6.30 -9.95
C GLU A 288 7.33 7.81 -9.80
N HIS A 289 7.20 8.52 -10.92
CA HIS A 289 7.04 9.96 -11.01
C HIS A 289 5.56 10.39 -11.06
N PHE A 290 4.64 9.44 -10.85
CA PHE A 290 3.20 9.65 -10.93
C PHE A 290 2.69 10.02 -12.32
N HIS A 291 3.46 9.82 -13.38
CA HIS A 291 3.00 10.01 -14.75
C HIS A 291 2.25 8.77 -15.24
N PRO A 292 1.19 8.95 -16.05
CA PRO A 292 0.53 7.82 -16.70
C PRO A 292 1.52 7.03 -17.56
N ILE A 293 1.53 5.71 -17.37
CA ILE A 293 2.33 4.81 -18.21
C ILE A 293 1.75 4.83 -19.63
N GLU A 294 2.60 5.01 -20.64
CA GLU A 294 2.16 5.21 -22.02
C GLU A 294 1.35 4.02 -22.55
N ASP A 295 1.92 2.81 -22.44
CA ASP A 295 1.23 1.57 -22.79
C ASP A 295 0.73 0.84 -21.54
N GLN A 296 -0.50 1.17 -21.15
CA GLN A 296 -1.21 0.52 -20.05
C GLN A 296 -1.33 -1.00 -20.23
N TRP A 297 -1.47 -1.50 -21.47
CA TRP A 297 -1.67 -2.92 -21.73
C TRP A 297 -0.37 -3.70 -21.63
N ALA A 298 0.71 -3.14 -22.18
CA ALA A 298 2.06 -3.70 -22.01
C ALA A 298 2.43 -3.77 -20.53
N PHE A 299 2.17 -2.71 -19.77
CA PHE A 299 2.38 -2.69 -18.32
C PHE A 299 1.56 -3.78 -17.61
N LEU A 300 0.25 -3.87 -17.86
CA LEU A 300 -0.59 -4.91 -17.26
C LEU A 300 -0.08 -6.31 -17.59
N SER A 301 0.43 -6.54 -18.81
CA SER A 301 0.97 -7.83 -19.23
C SER A 301 2.26 -8.22 -18.48
N SER A 302 3.03 -7.23 -18.02
CA SER A 302 4.27 -7.43 -17.26
C SER A 302 4.06 -7.63 -15.75
N ILE A 303 2.84 -7.44 -15.25
CA ILE A 303 2.55 -7.57 -13.82
C ILE A 303 2.85 -8.99 -13.34
N GLN A 304 3.79 -9.07 -12.40
CA GLN A 304 4.12 -10.30 -11.69
C GLN A 304 3.09 -10.60 -10.60
N ARG A 305 2.90 -11.89 -10.31
CA ARG A 305 1.96 -12.36 -9.29
C ARG A 305 2.70 -13.02 -8.14
N LEU A 306 2.14 -12.87 -6.94
CA LEU A 306 2.64 -13.50 -5.72
C LEU A 306 1.97 -14.86 -5.53
N SER A 307 2.77 -15.88 -5.21
CA SER A 307 2.24 -17.15 -4.70
C SER A 307 1.79 -17.01 -3.25
N GLU A 308 0.97 -17.95 -2.77
CA GLU A 308 0.56 -18.00 -1.35
C GLU A 308 1.77 -18.12 -0.41
N LYS A 309 2.76 -18.94 -0.80
CA LYS A 309 4.03 -19.08 -0.08
C LYS A 309 4.80 -17.76 0.01
N ASN A 310 4.84 -16.99 -1.07
CA ASN A 310 5.50 -15.67 -1.05
C ASN A 310 4.82 -14.75 -0.02
N LEU A 311 3.49 -14.75 0.07
CA LEU A 311 2.75 -13.96 1.05
C LEU A 311 3.08 -14.36 2.48
N GLU A 312 3.14 -15.66 2.78
CA GLU A 312 3.47 -16.17 4.12
C GLU A 312 4.91 -15.79 4.54
N GLU A 313 5.88 -16.00 3.65
CA GLU A 313 7.28 -15.66 3.89
C GLU A 313 7.47 -14.14 4.08
N LEU A 314 6.89 -13.33 3.20
CA LEU A 314 6.92 -11.87 3.28
C LEU A 314 6.27 -11.37 4.57
N THR A 315 5.07 -11.88 4.90
CA THR A 315 4.36 -11.47 6.12
C THR A 315 5.19 -11.78 7.36
N SER A 316 5.84 -12.94 7.40
CA SER A 316 6.66 -13.36 8.55
C SER A 316 7.91 -12.50 8.71
N LYS A 317 8.51 -12.05 7.60
CA LYS A 317 9.68 -11.15 7.60
C LYS A 317 9.33 -9.69 7.93
N LEU A 318 8.28 -9.16 7.29
CA LEU A 318 7.79 -7.79 7.51
C LEU A 318 7.27 -7.57 8.93
N SER A 319 6.80 -8.62 9.60
CA SER A 319 6.24 -8.53 10.95
C SER A 319 6.49 -9.82 11.74
N PRO A 320 7.68 -9.96 12.37
CA PRO A 320 8.07 -11.16 13.11
C PRO A 320 7.40 -11.24 14.49
N GLY A 321 6.08 -11.08 14.55
CA GLY A 321 5.24 -11.16 15.76
C GLY A 321 3.78 -10.75 15.53
N ASN A 322 3.53 -9.46 15.24
CA ASN A 322 2.19 -8.90 15.08
C ASN A 322 2.14 -7.98 13.85
N GLU A 323 1.24 -8.26 12.91
CA GLU A 323 1.09 -7.50 11.66
C GLU A 323 0.64 -6.05 11.85
N LEU A 324 0.11 -5.71 13.03
CA LEU A 324 -0.23 -4.34 13.41
C LEU A 324 0.89 -3.65 14.18
N GLY A 325 2.01 -4.32 14.43
CA GLY A 325 3.08 -3.87 15.32
C GLY A 325 2.64 -3.74 16.78
N THR A 326 3.51 -3.15 17.61
CA THR A 326 3.20 -2.86 19.01
C THR A 326 2.20 -1.69 19.08
N LEU A 327 1.13 -1.90 19.85
CA LEU A 327 0.07 -0.93 20.14
C LEU A 327 -0.10 -0.88 21.68
N LYS A 328 -0.72 0.18 22.19
CA LYS A 328 -1.08 0.27 23.61
C LYS A 328 -1.95 -0.91 24.00
N ALA A 329 -1.56 -1.60 25.08
CA ALA A 329 -2.35 -2.68 25.66
C ALA A 329 -3.64 -2.11 26.28
N ASP A 330 -4.68 -2.93 26.33
CA ASP A 330 -5.86 -2.60 27.12
C ASP A 330 -5.50 -2.74 28.60
N ASP A 331 -5.77 -1.72 29.41
CA ASP A 331 -5.46 -1.70 30.85
C ASP A 331 -6.18 -2.85 31.61
N GLY A 332 -7.21 -3.44 31.00
CA GLY A 332 -7.93 -4.61 31.52
C GLY A 332 -7.34 -5.99 31.17
N GLU A 333 -6.38 -6.09 30.24
CA GLU A 333 -5.74 -7.36 29.89
C GLU A 333 -4.42 -7.53 30.66
N ALA A 334 -4.39 -8.48 31.61
CA ALA A 334 -3.15 -8.84 32.28
C ALA A 334 -2.09 -9.30 31.26
N PRO A 335 -0.82 -8.86 31.38
CA PRO A 335 0.23 -9.27 30.47
C PRO A 335 0.37 -10.79 30.50
N LYS A 336 0.18 -11.41 29.34
CA LYS A 336 0.26 -12.86 29.19
C LYS A 336 1.74 -13.26 29.16
N PRO A 337 2.24 -14.06 30.13
CA PRO A 337 3.68 -14.34 30.26
C PRO A 337 4.27 -15.14 29.08
N TRP A 338 3.43 -15.79 28.26
CA TRP A 338 3.83 -16.49 27.04
C TRP A 338 3.83 -15.62 25.78
N VAL A 339 3.40 -14.35 25.88
CA VAL A 339 3.46 -13.39 24.76
C VAL A 339 4.81 -12.69 24.83
N SER A 340 5.72 -13.07 23.93
CA SER A 340 7.00 -12.39 23.80
C SER A 340 6.78 -10.96 23.30
N THR A 341 6.99 -9.98 24.17
CA THR A 341 7.22 -8.58 23.78
C THR A 341 8.62 -8.50 23.19
N LYS A 342 8.74 -8.78 21.89
CA LYS A 342 9.99 -8.45 21.19
C LYS A 342 10.25 -6.96 21.37
N LYS A 343 11.46 -6.63 21.86
CA LYS A 343 11.92 -5.24 21.97
C LYS A 343 11.80 -4.58 20.61
N THR A 344 11.14 -3.43 20.58
CA THR A 344 11.07 -2.61 19.38
C THR A 344 12.46 -2.17 18.98
N ASP A 345 12.68 -2.11 17.67
CA ASP A 345 13.98 -1.91 17.03
C ASP A 345 14.39 -0.42 17.04
N ILE A 346 14.35 0.18 18.22
CA ILE A 346 14.57 1.61 18.46
C ILE A 346 15.73 1.75 19.44
N ASN A 347 16.63 2.67 19.14
CA ASN A 347 17.86 2.89 19.90
C ASN A 347 17.99 4.36 20.33
N LYS A 348 19.00 4.65 21.17
CA LYS A 348 19.30 6.01 21.64
C LYS A 348 19.47 7.05 20.53
N ASN A 349 20.00 6.64 19.37
CA ASN A 349 20.24 7.54 18.25
C ASN A 349 18.95 7.92 17.50
N ASP A 350 17.83 7.24 17.78
CA ASP A 350 16.52 7.62 17.26
C ASP A 350 15.89 8.81 18.01
N PHE A 351 16.49 9.25 19.13
CA PHE A 351 15.99 10.32 20.00
C PHE A 351 16.99 11.46 20.11
N PRO A 352 16.53 12.71 20.30
CA PRO A 352 17.41 13.79 20.67
C PRO A 352 17.90 13.60 22.12
N GLY A 353 19.09 14.11 22.44
CA GLY A 353 19.68 13.96 23.78
C GLY A 353 18.88 14.61 24.92
N LYS A 354 17.99 15.55 24.61
CA LYS A 354 17.02 16.13 25.56
C LYS A 354 15.70 16.38 24.83
N VAL A 355 14.60 15.95 25.44
CA VAL A 355 13.24 16.18 24.94
C VAL A 355 12.51 17.12 25.90
N GLU A 356 12.01 18.25 25.39
CA GLU A 356 11.14 19.14 26.14
C GLU A 356 9.69 18.91 25.70
N VAL A 357 8.91 18.26 26.55
CA VAL A 357 7.49 17.97 26.28
C VAL A 357 6.63 19.05 26.92
N VAL A 358 5.81 19.72 26.12
CA VAL A 358 4.85 20.72 26.62
C VAL A 358 3.55 20.02 27.01
N LYS A 359 3.15 20.15 28.28
CA LYS A 359 1.91 19.57 28.79
C LYS A 359 0.83 20.64 28.93
N ALA A 360 -0.20 20.56 28.08
CA ALA A 360 -1.38 21.41 28.13
C ALA A 360 -2.67 20.56 28.08
N ASN A 361 -3.54 20.76 27.09
CA ASN A 361 -4.66 19.85 26.82
C ASN A 361 -4.18 18.47 26.33
N MET A 362 -3.04 18.43 25.63
CA MET A 362 -2.31 17.23 25.19
C MET A 362 -0.85 17.30 25.66
N LEU A 363 -0.10 16.22 25.46
CA LEU A 363 1.36 16.20 25.52
C LEU A 363 1.88 16.52 24.13
N PHE A 364 2.53 17.67 23.98
CA PHE A 364 3.12 18.11 22.73
C PHE A 364 4.61 17.77 22.74
N ILE A 365 5.01 16.82 21.90
CA ILE A 365 6.37 16.34 21.75
C ILE A 365 6.94 16.94 20.46
N PRO A 366 8.02 17.75 20.52
CA PRO A 366 8.62 18.33 19.32
C PRO A 366 9.18 17.21 18.43
N LYS A 367 8.95 17.29 17.12
CA LYS A 367 9.43 16.28 16.17
C LYS A 367 10.93 16.39 15.86
N ASN A 368 11.50 17.58 16.04
CA ASN A 368 12.89 17.84 15.71
C ASN A 368 13.85 16.94 16.50
N GLY A 369 14.82 16.34 15.79
CA GLY A 369 15.82 15.45 16.37
C GLY A 369 15.35 14.01 16.63
N PHE A 370 14.07 13.69 16.39
CA PHE A 370 13.59 12.31 16.42
C PHE A 370 13.73 11.66 15.04
N SER A 371 14.01 10.36 15.03
CA SER A 371 13.84 9.55 13.82
C SER A 371 12.35 9.24 13.56
N GLN A 372 12.05 8.88 12.32
CA GLN A 372 10.71 8.46 11.90
C GLN A 372 10.21 7.25 12.71
N ARG A 373 11.12 6.33 13.06
CA ARG A 373 10.82 5.15 13.88
C ARG A 373 10.42 5.53 15.30
N ALA A 374 11.15 6.46 15.94
CA ALA A 374 10.81 6.93 17.28
C ALA A 374 9.46 7.67 17.29
N LEU A 375 9.19 8.53 16.30
CA LEU A 375 7.90 9.22 16.19
C LEU A 375 6.74 8.25 15.98
N ASN A 376 6.90 7.24 15.11
CA ASN A 376 5.90 6.19 14.93
C ASN A 376 5.66 5.39 16.22
N HIS A 377 6.72 5.11 17.00
CA HIS A 377 6.58 4.41 18.28
C HIS A 377 5.83 5.25 19.33
N LEU A 378 6.17 6.53 19.47
CA LEU A 378 5.43 7.47 20.32
C LEU A 378 3.96 7.56 19.91
N LYS A 379 3.68 7.65 18.60
CA LYS A 379 2.31 7.66 18.05
C LYS A 379 1.53 6.41 18.44
N ARG A 380 2.19 5.24 18.44
CA ARG A 380 1.61 3.94 18.82
C ARG A 380 1.29 3.81 20.30
N LEU A 381 1.92 4.60 21.18
CA LEU A 381 1.54 4.66 22.60
C LEU A 381 0.12 5.19 22.82
N ALA A 382 -0.42 5.94 21.86
CA ALA A 382 -1.79 6.44 21.89
C ALA A 382 -2.74 5.67 20.95
N ALA A 383 -2.34 4.48 20.47
CA ALA A 383 -3.13 3.68 19.55
C ALA A 383 -3.40 2.27 20.09
N PHE A 384 -4.63 1.79 19.95
CA PHE A 384 -5.07 0.49 20.46
C PHE A 384 -6.09 -0.18 19.53
N LYS A 385 -6.26 -1.49 19.70
CA LYS A 385 -7.23 -2.30 18.94
C LYS A 385 -8.66 -1.88 19.28
N ASN A 386 -9.51 -1.67 18.26
CA ASN A 386 -10.93 -1.35 18.48
C ASN A 386 -11.76 -2.61 18.78
N PRO A 387 -12.26 -2.84 20.01
CA PRO A 387 -13.01 -4.06 20.32
C PRO A 387 -14.29 -4.22 19.50
N GLU A 388 -14.94 -3.11 19.10
CA GLU A 388 -16.15 -3.15 18.28
C GLU A 388 -15.89 -3.70 16.87
N PHE A 389 -14.74 -3.35 16.29
CA PHE A 389 -14.33 -3.90 14.99
C PHE A 389 -14.16 -5.41 15.07
N TYR A 390 -13.38 -5.91 16.02
CA TYR A 390 -13.10 -7.34 16.16
C TYR A 390 -14.36 -8.13 16.54
N LYS A 391 -15.25 -7.56 17.38
CA LYS A 391 -16.56 -8.14 17.68
C LYS A 391 -17.44 -8.25 16.44
N ALA A 392 -17.54 -7.18 15.65
CA ALA A 392 -18.32 -7.20 14.40
C ALA A 392 -17.76 -8.23 13.41
N GLN A 393 -16.43 -8.29 13.27
CA GLN A 393 -15.75 -9.26 12.42
C GLN A 393 -16.04 -10.71 12.86
N ALA A 394 -15.89 -11.03 14.15
CA ALA A 394 -16.18 -12.37 14.68
C ALA A 394 -17.65 -12.78 14.48
N MET A 395 -18.58 -11.82 14.54
CA MET A 395 -20.00 -12.04 14.29
C MET A 395 -20.39 -12.08 12.80
N ARG A 396 -19.42 -11.91 11.87
CA ARG A 396 -19.64 -11.79 10.42
C ARG A 396 -20.61 -10.65 10.06
N LEU A 397 -20.53 -9.55 10.82
CA LEU A 397 -21.29 -8.33 10.61
C LEU A 397 -20.45 -7.30 9.82
N PRO A 398 -21.10 -6.29 9.21
CA PRO A 398 -20.37 -5.23 8.52
C PRO A 398 -19.42 -4.45 9.45
N THR A 399 -18.15 -4.42 9.07
CA THR A 399 -17.08 -3.65 9.70
C THR A 399 -16.95 -2.23 9.15
N PHE A 400 -17.84 -1.83 8.22
CA PHE A 400 -17.88 -0.48 7.69
C PHE A 400 -18.03 0.55 8.82
N ASP A 401 -17.25 1.63 8.72
CA ASP A 401 -17.19 2.73 9.69
C ASP A 401 -16.72 2.33 11.11
N LYS A 402 -16.06 1.17 11.24
CA LYS A 402 -15.40 0.75 12.48
C LYS A 402 -13.91 0.67 12.18
N PRO A 403 -13.08 1.61 12.66
CA PRO A 403 -11.65 1.52 12.42
C PRO A 403 -11.08 0.32 13.18
N ARG A 404 -10.13 -0.42 12.59
CA ARG A 404 -9.48 -1.58 13.25
C ARG A 404 -8.57 -1.14 14.41
N ILE A 405 -7.98 0.05 14.28
CA ILE A 405 -7.14 0.70 15.29
C ILE A 405 -7.73 2.06 15.60
N ILE A 406 -7.97 2.34 16.88
CA ILE A 406 -8.27 3.68 17.35
C ILE A 406 -6.94 4.33 17.70
N SER A 407 -6.69 5.50 17.13
CA SER A 407 -5.54 6.33 17.45
C SER A 407 -6.03 7.64 18.03
N CYS A 408 -5.56 7.95 19.24
CA CYS A 408 -5.87 9.18 19.96
C CYS A 408 -4.74 10.21 19.85
N SER A 409 -3.72 9.95 19.05
CA SER A 409 -2.67 10.92 18.73
C SER A 409 -3.16 11.92 17.68
N ASP A 410 -2.72 13.16 17.81
CA ASP A 410 -2.89 14.20 16.81
C ASP A 410 -1.51 14.71 16.37
N GLU A 411 -1.45 15.52 15.32
CA GLU A 411 -0.18 15.96 14.76
C GLU A 411 -0.28 17.36 14.15
N THR A 412 0.69 18.21 14.47
CA THR A 412 0.90 19.52 13.83
C THR A 412 2.17 19.48 12.99
N THR A 413 2.54 20.57 12.31
CA THR A 413 3.79 20.63 11.55
C THR A 413 5.02 20.31 12.41
N GLU A 414 5.05 20.81 13.65
CA GLU A 414 6.23 20.74 14.52
C GLU A 414 6.11 19.74 15.68
N TYR A 415 4.88 19.34 16.04
CA TYR A 415 4.63 18.53 17.24
C TYR A 415 3.83 17.27 16.93
N LEU A 416 4.21 16.19 17.60
CA LEU A 416 3.35 15.03 17.82
C LEU A 416 2.57 15.24 19.11
N CYS A 417 1.25 15.08 19.06
CA CYS A 417 0.36 15.37 20.17
C CYS A 417 -0.22 14.07 20.72
N LEU A 418 0.07 13.73 21.99
CA LEU A 418 -0.46 12.53 22.65
C LEU A 418 -1.44 12.89 23.77
N PRO A 419 -2.44 12.04 24.08
CA PRO A 419 -3.30 12.25 25.24
C PRO A 419 -2.49 12.29 26.53
N ARG A 420 -2.91 13.12 27.49
CA ARG A 420 -2.24 13.24 28.80
C ARG A 420 -2.10 11.91 29.54
N GLY A 421 -3.04 10.98 29.34
CA GLY A 421 -2.97 9.64 29.92
C GLY A 421 -1.80 8.78 29.42
N CYS A 422 -1.09 9.19 28.36
CA CYS A 422 0.11 8.52 27.87
C CYS A 422 1.40 9.00 28.56
N GLU A 423 1.33 9.95 29.51
CA GLU A 423 2.52 10.55 30.13
C GLU A 423 3.44 9.51 30.80
N THR A 424 2.87 8.55 31.52
CA THR A 424 3.64 7.48 32.18
C THR A 424 4.34 6.59 31.15
N ASP A 425 3.66 6.27 30.05
CA ASP A 425 4.22 5.42 28.99
C ASP A 425 5.34 6.16 28.24
N VAL A 426 5.17 7.47 27.98
CA VAL A 426 6.19 8.32 27.36
C VAL A 426 7.43 8.46 28.25
N LYS A 427 7.25 8.69 29.56
CA LYS A 427 8.37 8.76 30.50
C LYS A 427 9.14 7.44 30.55
N ARG A 428 8.41 6.33 30.64
CA ARG A 428 9.01 4.99 30.63
C ARG A 428 9.83 4.76 29.37
N LEU A 429 9.30 5.11 28.20
CA LEU A 429 10.03 4.99 26.94
C LEU A 429 11.34 5.80 26.96
N PHE A 430 11.32 7.03 27.49
CA PHE A 430 12.52 7.87 27.57
C PHE A 430 13.52 7.40 28.64
N GLU A 431 13.09 6.65 29.65
CA GLU A 431 13.95 6.07 30.69
C GLU A 431 14.58 4.74 30.25
N GLU A 432 13.88 3.96 29.43
CA GLU A 432 14.34 2.66 28.91
C GLU A 432 15.39 2.79 27.80
N ILE A 433 15.42 3.93 27.12
CA ILE A 433 16.31 4.21 25.99
C ILE A 433 17.54 4.92 26.48
#